data_AF-A0A959WXW1-F1
#
_entry.id   AF-A0A959WXW1-F1
#
_cell.length_a   1.000
_cell.length_b   1.000
_cell.length_c   1.000
_cell.angle_alpha   90.00
_cell.angle_beta   90.00
_cell.angle_gamma   90.00
#
_symmetry.space_group_name_H-M   'P 1'
#
loop_
_entity.id
_entity.type
_entity.pdbx_description
1 polymer ?
#
loop_
_entity_poly.entity_id
_entity_poly.type
_entity_poly.pdbx_seq_one_letter_code
_entity_poly.pdbx_strand_id
1 'polypeptide(L)'
;MITPVSIAGAAVAAPAPVAAAAGQATGSKTDPKIVEAAKDFEGLFVSMLVSEMFKGTPLTQGNSIYSGMMTQQFGDALADSGGFGLAAMLTKQMEGQA
;
A
#
# COMPACT_ATOMS: atom_id res chain seq x y z
N MET A 1 46.73 -25.71 -37.86
CA MET A 1 45.80 -24.59 -37.63
C MET A 1 44.49 -25.17 -37.12
N ILE A 2 44.27 -24.95 -35.82
CA ILE A 2 43.06 -24.94 -34.97
C ILE A 2 41.77 -25.58 -35.54
N THR A 3 41.33 -26.68 -34.91
CA THR A 3 39.94 -27.18 -34.92
C THR A 3 39.08 -26.38 -33.94
N PRO A 4 37.82 -26.03 -34.26
CA PRO A 4 36.89 -25.53 -33.25
C PRO A 4 36.15 -26.69 -32.56
N VAL A 5 36.33 -26.78 -31.25
CA VAL A 5 35.48 -27.54 -30.32
C VAL A 5 34.13 -26.81 -30.25
N SER A 6 33.06 -27.45 -30.71
CA SER A 6 31.68 -26.98 -30.51
C SER A 6 31.16 -27.53 -29.18
N ILE A 7 31.09 -26.66 -28.18
CA ILE A 7 30.48 -26.95 -26.86
C ILE A 7 28.95 -26.92 -26.94
N ALA A 8 28.36 -27.82 -26.16
CA ALA A 8 26.94 -28.11 -26.05
C ALA A 8 26.07 -26.89 -25.74
N GLY A 9 24.98 -26.72 -26.51
CA GLY A 9 23.84 -25.91 -26.13
C GLY A 9 22.88 -26.74 -25.28
N ALA A 10 22.89 -26.50 -23.96
CA ALA A 10 21.92 -27.07 -23.04
C ALA A 10 20.52 -26.51 -23.36
N ALA A 11 19.58 -27.41 -23.65
CA ALA A 11 18.17 -27.09 -23.79
C ALA A 11 17.62 -26.61 -22.45
N VAL A 12 17.32 -25.32 -22.35
CA VAL A 12 16.59 -24.74 -21.22
C VAL A 12 15.10 -25.08 -21.38
N ALA A 13 14.59 -25.86 -20.41
CA ALA A 13 13.20 -26.22 -20.30
C ALA A 13 12.31 -24.99 -20.08
N ALA A 14 11.23 -24.88 -20.86
CA ALA A 14 10.22 -23.83 -20.69
C ALA A 14 9.46 -24.01 -19.37
N PRO A 15 9.19 -22.92 -18.61
CA PRO A 15 8.34 -23.02 -17.42
C PRO A 15 6.87 -23.18 -17.85
N ALA A 16 6.19 -24.17 -17.28
CA ALA A 16 4.76 -24.37 -17.43
C ALA A 16 3.97 -23.16 -16.87
N PRO A 17 2.83 -22.78 -17.49
CA PRO A 17 2.02 -21.70 -16.95
C PRO A 17 1.37 -22.15 -15.65
N VAL A 18 1.75 -21.52 -14.54
CA VAL A 18 0.97 -21.55 -13.30
C VAL A 18 -0.37 -20.88 -13.59
N ALA A 19 -1.40 -21.69 -13.80
CA ALA A 19 -2.77 -21.20 -13.85
C ALA A 19 -3.10 -20.58 -12.49
N ALA A 20 -3.01 -19.25 -12.42
CA ALA A 20 -3.50 -18.48 -11.30
C ALA A 20 -5.00 -18.78 -11.16
N ALA A 21 -5.37 -19.45 -10.07
CA ALA A 21 -6.74 -19.62 -9.67
C ALA A 21 -7.33 -18.22 -9.45
N ALA A 22 -8.06 -17.72 -10.44
CA ALA A 22 -8.91 -16.57 -10.30
C ALA A 22 -10.01 -16.95 -9.31
N GLY A 23 -9.82 -16.57 -8.04
CA GLY A 23 -10.86 -16.62 -7.03
C GLY A 23 -12.07 -15.84 -7.54
N GLN A 24 -13.20 -16.53 -7.63
CA GLN A 24 -14.49 -15.93 -7.94
C GLN A 24 -14.80 -14.91 -6.85
N ALA A 25 -14.73 -13.62 -7.18
CA ALA A 25 -15.28 -12.56 -6.36
C ALA A 25 -16.81 -12.66 -6.44
N THR A 26 -17.41 -13.42 -5.53
CA THR A 26 -18.84 -13.31 -5.25
C THR A 26 -19.08 -11.91 -4.72
N GLY A 27 -19.93 -11.14 -5.41
CA GLY A 27 -20.26 -9.76 -5.06
C GLY A 27 -21.03 -9.66 -3.74
N SER A 28 -20.32 -9.83 -2.63
CA SER A 28 -20.77 -9.39 -1.32
C SER A 28 -20.72 -7.86 -1.34
N LYS A 29 -21.87 -7.21 -1.09
CA LYS A 29 -21.88 -5.77 -0.83
C LYS A 29 -20.97 -5.54 0.37
N THR A 30 -19.90 -4.78 0.18
CA THR A 30 -19.01 -4.34 1.25
C THR A 30 -19.84 -3.74 2.38
N ASP A 31 -19.68 -4.25 3.61
CA ASP A 31 -20.32 -3.64 4.77
C ASP A 31 -19.76 -2.21 4.92
N PRO A 32 -20.59 -1.16 4.89
CA PRO A 32 -20.12 0.21 5.06
C PRO A 32 -19.33 0.41 6.37
N LYS A 33 -19.61 -0.37 7.42
CA LYS A 33 -18.85 -0.32 8.68
C LYS A 33 -17.41 -0.81 8.54
N ILE A 34 -17.17 -1.79 7.66
CA ILE A 34 -15.82 -2.27 7.37
C ILE A 34 -15.03 -1.18 6.63
N VAL A 35 -15.66 -0.51 5.67
CA VAL A 35 -15.03 0.61 4.94
C VAL A 35 -14.69 1.76 5.88
N GLU A 36 -15.62 2.12 6.76
CA GLU A 36 -15.44 3.20 7.74
C GLU A 36 -14.30 2.87 8.70
N ALA A 37 -14.31 1.68 9.32
CA ALA A 37 -13.25 1.25 10.23
C ALA A 37 -11.88 1.18 9.54
N ALA A 38 -11.82 0.74 8.29
CA ALA A 38 -10.57 0.67 7.52
C ALA A 38 -10.02 2.07 7.19
N LYS A 39 -10.90 3.05 6.90
CA LYS A 39 -10.52 4.45 6.71
C LYS A 39 -10.04 5.11 8.00
N ASP A 40 -10.73 4.86 9.11
CA ASP A 40 -10.34 5.39 10.43
C ASP A 40 -8.96 4.85 10.85
N PHE A 41 -8.72 3.56 10.62
CA PHE A 41 -7.42 2.94 10.85
C PHE A 41 -6.31 3.61 10.02
N GLU A 42 -6.54 3.79 8.72
CA GLU A 42 -5.59 4.48 7.86
C GLU A 42 -5.34 5.92 8.34
N GLY A 43 -6.38 6.66 8.73
CA GLY A 43 -6.24 8.00 9.30
C GLY A 43 -5.37 8.06 10.56
N LEU A 44 -5.54 7.11 11.48
CA LEU A 44 -4.69 7.00 12.67
C LEU A 44 -3.24 6.69 12.31
N PHE A 45 -3.01 5.76 11.38
CA PHE A 45 -1.68 5.42 10.90
C PHE A 45 -0.97 6.63 10.29
N VAL A 46 -1.69 7.39 9.46
CA VAL A 46 -1.20 8.64 8.85
C VAL A 46 -0.80 9.63 9.93
N SER A 47 -1.66 9.84 10.93
CA SER A 47 -1.38 10.75 12.04
C SER A 47 -0.10 10.33 12.79
N MET A 48 0.12 9.03 13.00
CA MET A 48 1.33 8.52 13.64
C MET A 48 2.58 8.74 12.78
N LEU A 49 2.50 8.45 11.48
CA LEU A 49 3.59 8.65 10.55
C LEU A 49 4.01 10.12 10.49
N VAL A 50 3.02 11.01 10.31
CA VAL A 50 3.19 12.45 10.31
C VAL A 50 3.83 12.90 11.63
N SER A 51 3.31 12.43 12.76
CA SER A 51 3.87 12.77 14.08
C SER A 51 5.34 12.36 14.23
N GLU A 52 5.72 11.17 13.76
CA GLU A 52 7.13 10.73 13.76
C GLU A 52 7.99 11.53 12.77
N MET A 53 7.47 11.93 11.60
CA MET A 53 8.20 12.80 10.66
C MET A 53 8.52 14.17 11.26
N PHE A 54 7.61 14.72 12.06
CA PHE A 54 7.80 16.02 12.71
C PHE A 54 8.54 15.93 14.04
N LYS A 55 8.71 14.73 14.61
CA LYS A 55 9.41 14.50 15.86
C LYS A 55 10.86 14.93 15.76
N GLY A 56 11.29 15.80 16.68
CA GLY A 56 12.65 16.35 16.69
C GLY A 56 12.92 17.43 15.65
N THR A 57 11.94 17.79 14.81
CA THR A 57 12.08 18.92 13.88
C THR A 57 11.72 20.25 14.56
N PRO A 58 12.34 21.39 14.16
CA PRO A 58 12.01 22.72 14.70
C PRO A 58 10.54 23.13 14.48
N LEU A 59 9.87 22.44 13.55
CA LEU A 59 8.47 22.64 13.16
C LEU A 59 7.51 22.44 14.34
N THR A 60 7.88 21.59 15.30
CA THR A 60 7.13 21.37 16.54
C THR A 60 7.51 22.34 17.66
N GLN A 61 8.65 23.03 17.53
CA GLN A 61 9.22 23.88 18.60
C GLN A 61 8.93 25.37 18.42
N GLY A 62 8.59 25.82 17.21
CA GLY A 62 8.51 27.24 16.88
C GLY A 62 7.12 27.88 16.88
N ASN A 63 6.06 27.19 16.44
CA ASN A 63 4.73 27.80 16.28
C ASN A 63 3.61 26.75 16.08
N SER A 64 2.65 26.68 17.02
CA SER A 64 1.52 25.74 16.98
C SER A 64 0.56 25.96 15.80
N ILE A 65 0.46 27.20 15.29
CA ILE A 65 -0.33 27.53 14.10
C ILE A 65 0.30 26.91 12.84
N TYR A 66 1.64 26.95 12.76
CA TYR A 66 2.36 26.37 11.65
C TYR A 66 2.22 24.85 11.62
N SER A 67 2.30 24.19 12.79
CA SER A 67 2.05 22.75 12.88
C SER A 67 0.63 22.38 12.46
N GLY A 68 -0.39 23.17 12.85
CA GLY A 68 -1.78 22.91 12.44
C GLY A 68 -1.97 23.01 10.93
N MET A 69 -1.45 24.07 10.30
CA MET A 69 -1.51 24.26 8.84
C MET A 69 -0.76 23.14 8.09
N MET A 70 0.39 22.71 8.61
CA MET A 70 1.18 21.64 8.03
C MET A 70 0.42 20.30 8.11
N THR A 71 -0.14 19.97 9.28
CA THR A 71 -0.96 18.77 9.46
C THR A 71 -2.15 18.76 8.52
N GLN A 72 -2.84 19.90 8.33
CA GLN A 72 -3.91 20.03 7.35
C GLN A 72 -3.43 19.78 5.93
N GLN A 73 -2.34 20.41 5.50
CA GLN A 73 -1.77 20.21 4.16
C GLN A 73 -1.33 18.77 3.90
N PHE A 74 -0.71 18.10 4.89
CA PHE A 74 -0.38 16.68 4.77
C PHE A 74 -1.62 15.80 4.74
N GLY A 75 -2.67 16.14 5.50
CA GLY A 75 -3.96 15.45 5.45
C GLY A 75 -4.65 15.59 4.09
N ASP A 76 -4.74 16.82 3.58
CA ASP A 76 -5.36 17.15 2.29
C ASP A 76 -4.59 16.49 1.14
N ALA A 77 -3.27 16.64 1.10
CA ALA A 77 -2.44 16.04 0.06
C ALA A 77 -2.54 14.51 0.06
N LEU A 78 -2.66 13.90 1.24
CA LEU A 78 -2.80 12.45 1.34
C LEU A 78 -4.21 11.97 0.99
N ALA A 79 -5.25 12.75 1.32
CA ALA A 79 -6.62 12.48 0.88
C ALA A 79 -6.73 12.60 -0.65
N ASP A 80 -6.16 13.64 -1.24
CA ASP A 80 -6.13 13.88 -2.69
C ASP A 80 -5.34 12.80 -3.44
N SER A 81 -4.28 12.24 -2.84
CA SER A 81 -3.53 11.13 -3.42
C SER A 81 -4.22 9.77 -3.25
N GLY A 82 -5.36 9.70 -2.57
CA GLY A 82 -6.10 8.46 -2.33
C GLY A 82 -5.59 7.63 -1.16
N GLY A 83 -4.90 8.24 -0.20
CA GLY A 83 -4.36 7.58 0.98
C GLY A 83 -3.12 6.72 0.69
N PHE A 84 -2.82 5.80 1.60
CA PHE A 84 -1.79 4.77 1.40
C PHE A 84 -2.36 3.50 0.74
N GLY A 85 -3.68 3.45 0.52
CA GLY A 85 -4.40 2.28 0.02
C GLY A 85 -4.57 1.18 1.07
N LEU A 86 -4.22 1.45 2.33
CA LEU A 86 -4.37 0.50 3.44
C LEU A 86 -5.86 0.25 3.69
N ALA A 87 -6.69 1.29 3.67
CA ALA A 87 -8.13 1.14 3.87
C ALA A 87 -8.75 0.18 2.84
N ALA A 88 -8.35 0.29 1.56
CA ALA A 88 -8.83 -0.58 0.50
C ALA A 88 -8.32 -2.03 0.65
N MET A 89 -7.06 -2.21 1.08
CA MET A 89 -6.49 -3.53 1.35
C MET A 89 -7.20 -4.23 2.53
N LEU A 90 -7.39 -3.52 3.64
CA LEU A 90 -8.08 -4.03 4.83
C LEU A 90 -9.52 -4.41 4.49
N THR A 91 -10.22 -3.54 3.76
CA THR A 91 -11.60 -3.80 3.30
C THR A 91 -11.66 -5.12 2.52
N LYS A 92 -10.78 -5.31 1.52
CA LYS A 92 -10.71 -6.56 0.74
C LYS A 92 -10.39 -7.80 1.58
N GLN A 93 -9.51 -7.67 2.56
CA GLN A 93 -9.16 -8.80 3.44
C GLN A 93 -10.32 -9.21 4.34
N MET A 94 -11.05 -8.23 4.88
CA MET A 94 -12.20 -8.47 5.74
C MET A 94 -13.41 -9.00 4.95
N GLU A 95 -13.58 -8.58 3.69
CA GLU A 95 -14.56 -9.15 2.76
C GLU A 95 -14.28 -10.62 2.44
N GLY A 96 -13.01 -11.01 2.27
CA GLY A 96 -12.63 -12.40 2.04
C GLY A 96 -12.73 -13.30 3.27
N GLN A 97 -12.97 -12.73 4.45
CA GLN A 97 -13.14 -13.44 5.72
C GLN A 97 -14.60 -13.45 6.22
N ALA A 98 -15.53 -12.80 5.50
CA ALA A 98 -16.95 -12.69 5.87
C ALA A 98 -17.83 -13.75 5.19
#